data_AF-B6GCV7-F1
#
_entry.id   AF-B6GCV7-F1
#
_cell.length_a   1.000
_cell.length_b   1.000
_cell.length_c   1.000
_cell.angle_alpha   90.00
_cell.angle_beta   90.00
_cell.angle_gamma   90.00
#
_symmetry.space_group_name_H-M   'P 1'
#
loop_
_entity.id
_entity.type
_entity.pdbx_description
1 polymer ?
#
loop_
_entity_poly.entity_id
_entity_poly.type
_entity_poly.pdbx_seq_one_letter_code
_entity_poly.pdbx_strand_id
1 'polypeptide(L)' 'MSEERDVVAMSAIAERLGKTTGYLSPYRRQLIARQVIEQTAPGYVTFSIPFMREFLQERRGAILARYGE' A
#
# COMPACT_ATOMS: atom_id res chain seq x y z
N MET A 1 -17.31 8.30 -12.87
CA MET A 1 -16.01 8.74 -12.34
C MET A 1 -15.09 7.55 -12.45
N SER A 2 -14.11 7.56 -13.36
CA SER A 2 -13.20 6.43 -13.52
C SER A 2 -12.26 6.40 -12.32
N GLU A 3 -12.38 5.38 -11.48
CA GLU A 3 -11.35 5.01 -10.51
C GLU A 3 -10.10 4.60 -11.30
N GLU A 4 -9.19 5.54 -11.55
CA GLU A 4 -7.82 5.22 -11.90
C GLU A 4 -7.24 4.44 -10.71
N ARG A 5 -7.22 3.11 -10.81
CA ARG A 5 -6.66 2.27 -9.74
C ARG A 5 -5.18 2.61 -9.65
N ASP A 6 -4.78 3.21 -8.53
CA ASP A 6 -3.39 3.66 -8.32
C ASP A 6 -2.51 2.45 -7.99
N VAL A 7 -2.17 1.73 -9.06
CA VAL A 7 -1.34 0.53 -9.08
C VAL A 7 0.12 0.92 -8.92
N VAL A 8 0.80 0.30 -7.97
CA VAL A 8 2.19 0.60 -7.64
C VAL A 8 3.04 -0.67 -7.69
N ALA A 9 4.26 -0.54 -8.23
CA ALA A 9 5.25 -1.61 -8.21
C ALA A 9 5.83 -1.80 -6.79
N MET A 10 5.93 -3.05 -6.34
CA MET A 10 6.57 -3.42 -5.08
C MET A 10 8.04 -2.96 -5.01
N SER A 11 8.73 -2.93 -6.15
CA SER A 11 10.11 -2.41 -6.26
C SER A 11 10.19 -0.91 -5.95
N ALA A 12 9.25 -0.12 -6.45
CA ALA A 12 9.20 1.32 -6.18
C ALA A 12 8.92 1.60 -4.68
N ILE A 13 8.08 0.79 -4.04
CA ILE A 13 7.84 0.87 -2.59
C ILE A 13 9.12 0.53 -1.81
N ALA A 14 9.81 -0.54 -2.22
CA ALA A 14 11.07 -0.95 -1.60
C ALA A 14 12.14 0.14 -1.69
N GLU A 15 12.30 0.74 -2.87
CA GLU A 15 13.22 1.86 -3.10
C GLU A 15 12.91 3.06 -2.19
N ARG A 16 11.64 3.50 -2.14
CA ARG A 16 11.21 4.62 -1.27
C ARG A 16 11.45 4.37 0.22
N LEU A 17 11.42 3.11 0.64
CA LEU A 17 11.68 2.73 2.03
C LEU A 17 13.16 2.45 2.31
N GLY A 18 14.04 2.47 1.29
CA GLY A 18 15.44 2.07 1.41
C GLY A 18 15.59 0.58 1.81
N LYS A 19 14.70 -0.28 1.32
CA LYS A 19 14.65 -1.72 1.62
C LYS A 19 14.67 -2.56 0.34
N THR A 20 14.83 -3.87 0.50
CA THR A 20 14.73 -4.82 -0.62
C THR A 20 13.29 -5.25 -0.86
N THR A 21 12.98 -5.74 -2.05
CA THR A 21 11.66 -6.36 -2.34
C THR A 21 11.41 -7.60 -1.48
N GLY A 22 12.47 -8.34 -1.12
CA GLY A 22 12.41 -9.44 -0.17
C GLY A 22 11.93 -9.01 1.22
N TYR A 23 12.42 -7.87 1.72
CA TYR A 23 11.98 -7.30 3.00
C TYR A 23 10.47 -7.04 3.04
N LEU A 24 9.88 -6.59 1.93
CA LEU A 24 8.44 -6.31 1.84
C LEU A 24 7.56 -7.55 1.67
N SER A 25 8.12 -8.70 1.32
CA SER A 25 7.36 -9.92 1.01
C SER A 25 6.44 -10.41 2.13
N PRO A 26 6.87 -10.51 3.41
CA PRO A 26 5.97 -10.90 4.51
C PRO A 26 4.82 -9.89 4.71
N TYR A 27 5.12 -8.58 4.66
CA TYR A 27 4.12 -7.53 4.79
C TYR A 27 3.10 -7.56 3.65
N ARG A 28 3.56 -7.76 2.41
CA ARG A 28 2.69 -7.94 1.25
C ARG A 28 1.72 -9.10 1.46
N ARG A 29 2.22 -10.27 1.89
CA ARG A 29 1.36 -11.44 2.16
C ARG A 29 0.33 -11.15 3.24
N GLN A 30 0.73 -10.48 4.32
CA GLN A 30 -0.17 -10.15 5.42
C GLN A 30 -1.26 -9.15 5.00
N LEU A 31 -0.91 -8.12 4.22
CA LEU A 31 -1.85 -7.12 3.74
C LEU A 31 -2.85 -7.70 2.73
N ILE A 32 -2.40 -8.63 1.86
CA ILE A 32 -3.28 -9.38 0.96
C ILE A 32 -4.22 -10.29 1.75
N ALA A 33 -3.70 -11.05 2.72
CA ALA A 33 -4.52 -11.94 3.55
C ALA A 33 -5.60 -11.19 4.33
N ARG A 34 -5.36 -9.92 4.67
CA ARG A 34 -6.31 -9.03 5.35
C ARG A 34 -7.17 -8.20 4.38
N GLN A 35 -7.07 -8.43 3.07
CA GLN A 35 -7.80 -7.70 2.03
C GLN A 35 -7.61 -6.18 2.08
N VAL A 36 -6.43 -5.71 2.51
CA VAL A 36 -6.09 -4.28 2.49
C VAL A 36 -5.56 -3.89 1.11
N ILE A 37 -4.76 -4.77 0.50
CA ILE A 37 -4.23 -4.62 -0.86
C ILE A 37 -4.48 -5.88 -1.66
N GLU A 38 -4.46 -5.75 -2.98
CA GLU A 38 -4.56 -6.86 -3.93
C GLU A 38 -3.42 -6.81 -4.95
N GLN A 39 -3.11 -7.96 -5.54
CA GLN A 39 -2.18 -8.06 -6.64
C GLN A 39 -2.92 -7.87 -7.97
N THR A 40 -2.50 -6.88 -8.75
CA THR A 40 -3.07 -6.60 -10.07
C THR A 40 -2.27 -7.24 -11.21
N ALA A 41 -0.96 -7.41 -11.01
CA ALA A 41 -0.02 -8.07 -11.91
C ALA A 41 1.21 -8.56 -11.13
N PRO A 42 2.08 -9.40 -11.70
CA PRO A 42 3.31 -9.84 -11.03
C PRO A 42 4.15 -8.66 -10.54
N GLY A 43 4.28 -8.51 -9.21
CA GLY A 43 5.05 -7.44 -8.58
C GLY A 43 4.31 -6.09 -8.44
N TYR A 44 3.04 -6.00 -8.81
CA TYR A 44 2.22 -4.79 -8.71
C TYR A 44 1.06 -4.98 -7.74
N VAL A 45 0.72 -3.93 -7.00
CA VAL A 45 -0.36 -3.94 -6.01
C VAL A 45 -1.18 -2.66 -6.06
N THR A 46 -2.44 -2.75 -5.63
CA THR A 46 -3.33 -1.61 -5.37
C THR A 46 -4.06 -1.83 -4.04
N PHE A 47 -4.71 -0.79 -3.50
CA PHE A 47 -5.66 -0.97 -2.41
C PHE A 47 -6.89 -1.74 -2.89
N SER A 48 -7.34 -2.70 -2.09
CA SER A 48 -8.62 -3.40 -2.33
C SER A 48 -9.81 -2.60 -1.81
N ILE A 49 -9.58 -1.67 -0.88
CA ILE A 49 -10.63 -0.82 -0.30
C ILE A 49 -10.71 0.46 -1.15
N PRO A 50 -11.89 0.80 -1.69
CA PRO A 50 -12.09 2.03 -2.47
C PRO A 50 -11.71 3.28 -1.66
N PHE A 51 -11.14 4.27 -2.35
CA PHE A 51 -10.74 5.57 -1.78
C PHE A 51 -9.75 5.50 -0.59
N MET A 52 -9.11 4.34 -0.37
CA MET A 52 -8.19 4.15 0.76
C MET A 52 -6.98 5.09 0.67
N ARG A 53 -6.51 5.39 -0.53
CA ARG A 53 -5.38 6.29 -0.74
C ARG A 53 -5.71 7.70 -0.27
N GLU A 54 -6.84 8.21 -0.72
CA GLU A 54 -7.38 9.52 -0.40
C GLU A 54 -7.60 9.63 1.10
N PHE A 55 -8.24 8.62 1.70
CA PHE A 55 -8.43 8.55 3.14
C PHE A 55 -7.12 8.63 3.93
N LEU A 56 -6.09 7.85 3.54
CA LEU A 56 -4.79 7.86 4.20
C LEU A 56 -4.05 9.19 4.04
N GLN A 57 -4.23 9.88 2.91
CA GLN A 57 -3.64 11.20 2.67
C GLN A 57 -4.35 12.29 3.49
N GLU A 58 -5.68 12.35 3.43
CA GLU A 58 -6.51 13.32 4.16
C GLU A 58 -6.36 13.19 5.68
N ARG A 59 -6.26 11.95 6.19
CA ARG A 59 -6.15 11.67 7.63
C ARG A 59 -4.72 11.46 8.09
N ARG A 60 -3.71 11.71 7.26
CA ARG A 60 -2.29 11.43 7.55
C ARG A 60 -1.85 11.93 8.92
N GLY A 61 -2.13 13.19 9.24
CA GLY A 61 -1.73 13.78 10.52
C GLY A 61 -2.35 13.08 11.74
N ALA A 62 -3.65 12.77 11.67
CA ALA A 62 -4.35 12.07 12.76
C ALA A 62 -3.90 10.61 12.91
N ILE A 63 -3.64 9.92 11.79
CA ILE A 63 -3.14 8.55 11.79
C ILE A 63 -1.73 8.50 12.40
N LEU A 64 -0.84 9.39 11.97
CA LEU A 64 0.52 9.46 12.49
C LEU A 64 0.53 9.89 13.97
N ALA A 65 -0.30 10.83 14.40
CA ALA A 65 -0.40 11.21 15.81
C ALA A 65 -0.87 10.06 16.71
N ARG A 66 -1.62 9.08 16.16
CA ARG A 66 -2.18 7.96 16.91
C ARG A 66 -1.31 6.70 16.85
N TYR A 67 -0.59 6.48 15.76
CA TYR A 67 0.10 5.21 15.47
C TYR A 67 1.53 5.38 14.93
N GLY A 68 2.01 6.61 14.72
CA GLY A 68 3.37 6.92 14.28
C GLY A 68 4.28 7.07 15.48
N GLU A 69 4.96 5.99 15.84
CA GLU A 69 6.15 6.01 16.71
C GLU A 69 7.32 6.68 15.98
#